data_AF-A0A5C1NFT9-F1
#
_entry.id   AF-A0A5C1NFT9-F1
#
_cell.length_a   1.000
_cell.length_b   1.000
_cell.length_c   1.000
_cell.angle_alpha   90.00
_cell.angle_beta   90.00
_cell.angle_gamma   90.00
#
_symmetry.space_group_name_H-M   'P 1'
#
loop_
_entity.id
_entity.type
_entity.pdbx_description
1 polymer ?
#
loop_
_entity_poly.entity_id
_entity_poly.type
_entity_poly.pdbx_seq_one_letter_code
_entity_poly.pdbx_strand_id
1 'polypeptide(L)'
;MSPRQAQTGASLLMVLMLLLATSMAALSAMTSALVNQHLATNMHALTQANMAAEWGGSVLIDSELIGRELADSTPASEDQYLDCEALSLQPTSSLLASSSLGSSSPRSSSRRGEASHTWSPDIAIAPNGAVSYRYASCRYQGYKALMVMGSVRNGDTILARHFLIIRHAADGQYMWRDG
;
A
#
# COMPACT_ATOMS: atom_id res chain seq x y z
N MET A 1 -50.06 3.17 -51.83
CA MET A 1 -48.90 2.50 -51.22
C MET A 1 -49.02 1.01 -51.48
N SER A 2 -48.08 0.41 -52.20
CA SER A 2 -48.17 -1.00 -52.58
C SER A 2 -47.72 -1.88 -51.40
N PRO A 3 -48.38 -3.03 -51.14
CA PRO A 3 -48.06 -3.91 -50.02
C PRO A 3 -46.60 -4.42 -50.01
N ARG A 4 -45.89 -4.32 -51.15
CA ARG A 4 -44.47 -4.69 -51.29
C ARG A 4 -43.50 -3.69 -50.64
N GLN A 5 -43.86 -2.41 -50.51
CA GLN A 5 -43.01 -1.40 -49.84
C GLN A 5 -43.08 -1.50 -48.30
N ALA A 6 -44.19 -2.02 -47.75
CA ALA A 6 -44.32 -2.24 -46.31
C ALA A 6 -43.48 -3.43 -45.82
N GLN A 7 -43.32 -4.48 -46.65
CA GLN A 7 -42.53 -5.66 -46.30
C GLN A 7 -41.01 -5.41 -46.25
N THR A 8 -40.48 -4.53 -47.10
CA THR A 8 -39.05 -4.17 -47.07
C THR A 8 -38.68 -3.28 -45.89
N GLY A 9 -39.61 -2.47 -45.38
CA GLY A 9 -39.37 -1.67 -44.17
C GLY A 9 -39.26 -2.53 -42.91
N ALA A 10 -40.06 -3.59 -42.80
CA ALA A 10 -40.11 -4.45 -41.62
C ALA A 10 -38.84 -5.31 -41.44
N SER A 11 -38.27 -5.85 -42.53
CA SER A 11 -37.04 -6.65 -42.46
C SER A 11 -35.83 -5.81 -42.07
N LEU A 12 -35.76 -4.55 -42.50
CA LEU A 12 -34.68 -3.64 -42.16
C LEU A 12 -34.70 -3.26 -40.67
N LEU A 13 -35.88 -3.04 -40.10
CA LEU A 13 -36.04 -2.80 -38.65
C LEU A 13 -35.65 -4.02 -37.82
N MET A 14 -36.02 -5.23 -38.26
CA MET A 14 -35.60 -6.48 -37.60
C MET A 14 -34.08 -6.62 -37.57
N VAL A 15 -33.41 -6.41 -38.70
CA VAL A 15 -31.94 -6.51 -38.77
C VAL A 15 -31.29 -5.43 -37.91
N LEU A 16 -31.80 -4.20 -37.93
CA LEU A 16 -31.28 -3.11 -37.10
C LEU A 16 -31.43 -3.42 -35.60
N MET A 17 -32.59 -3.92 -35.17
CA MET A 17 -32.82 -4.33 -33.79
C MET A 17 -31.89 -5.48 -33.38
N LEU A 18 -31.65 -6.45 -34.27
CA LEU A 18 -30.71 -7.54 -34.01
C LEU A 18 -29.27 -7.03 -33.86
N LEU A 19 -28.87 -6.08 -34.70
CA LEU A 19 -27.55 -5.43 -34.65
C LEU A 19 -27.37 -4.61 -33.36
N LEU A 20 -28.42 -3.93 -32.91
CA LEU A 20 -28.41 -3.20 -31.63
C LEU A 20 -28.32 -4.14 -30.43
N ALA A 21 -29.09 -5.22 -30.42
CA ALA A 21 -29.04 -6.22 -29.35
C ALA A 21 -27.66 -6.89 -29.25
N THR A 22 -27.09 -7.28 -30.40
CA THR A 22 -25.77 -7.93 -30.44
C THR A 22 -24.63 -6.98 -30.08
N SER A 23 -24.67 -5.72 -30.52
CA SER A 23 -23.66 -4.72 -30.16
C SER A 23 -23.67 -4.39 -28.67
N MET A 24 -24.84 -4.28 -28.03
CA MET A 24 -24.93 -4.10 -26.57
C MET A 24 -24.35 -5.29 -25.80
N ALA A 25 -24.63 -6.53 -26.25
CA ALA A 25 -24.02 -7.72 -25.64
C ALA A 25 -22.50 -7.71 -25.76
N ALA A 26 -21.94 -7.35 -26.92
CA ALA A 26 -20.50 -7.27 -27.14
C ALA A 26 -19.83 -6.20 -26.25
N LEU A 27 -20.43 -5.01 -26.13
CA LEU A 27 -19.93 -3.95 -25.26
C LEU A 27 -19.92 -4.37 -23.78
N SER A 28 -20.99 -5.03 -23.32
CA SER A 28 -21.07 -5.52 -21.93
C SER A 28 -19.95 -6.52 -21.61
N ALA A 29 -19.65 -7.45 -22.53
CA ALA A 29 -18.57 -8.42 -22.36
C ALA A 29 -17.19 -7.75 -22.27
N MET A 30 -16.92 -6.72 -23.08
CA MET A 30 -15.65 -5.98 -23.04
C MET A 30 -15.45 -5.24 -21.72
N THR A 31 -16.50 -4.59 -21.19
CA THR A 31 -16.40 -3.90 -19.89
C THR A 31 -16.12 -4.86 -18.75
N SER A 32 -16.73 -6.05 -18.76
CA SER A 32 -16.47 -7.09 -17.74
C SER A 32 -15.03 -7.61 -17.78
N ALA A 33 -14.45 -7.77 -18.98
CA ALA A 33 -13.07 -8.25 -19.12
C ALA A 33 -12.05 -7.25 -18.58
N LEU A 34 -12.25 -5.95 -18.86
CA LEU A 34 -11.38 -4.89 -18.35
C LEU A 34 -11.45 -4.79 -16.82
N VAL A 35 -12.64 -4.86 -16.25
CA VAL A 35 -12.82 -4.85 -14.78
C VAL A 35 -12.09 -6.02 -14.13
N ASN A 36 -12.23 -7.23 -14.67
CA ASN A 36 -11.55 -8.42 -14.14
C ASN A 36 -10.03 -8.32 -14.22
N GLN A 37 -9.50 -7.76 -15.31
CA GLN A 37 -8.06 -7.56 -15.45
C GLN A 37 -7.53 -6.55 -14.42
N HIS A 38 -8.20 -5.42 -14.23
CA HIS A 38 -7.81 -4.45 -13.21
C HIS A 38 -7.89 -5.04 -11.80
N LEU A 39 -8.92 -5.82 -11.51
CA LEU A 39 -9.08 -6.48 -10.22
C LEU A 39 -7.95 -7.49 -9.95
N ALA A 40 -7.61 -8.31 -10.94
CA ALA A 40 -6.53 -9.29 -10.83
C ALA A 40 -5.16 -8.62 -10.64
N THR A 41 -4.90 -7.54 -11.38
CA THR A 41 -3.63 -6.79 -11.27
C THR A 41 -3.51 -6.12 -9.90
N ASN A 42 -4.59 -5.52 -9.40
CA ASN A 42 -4.63 -4.89 -8.09
C ASN A 42 -4.47 -5.91 -6.94
N MET A 43 -5.12 -7.07 -7.06
CA MET A 43 -4.97 -8.16 -6.08
C MET A 43 -3.52 -8.63 -5.99
N HIS A 44 -2.86 -8.82 -7.13
CA HIS A 44 -1.47 -9.26 -7.15
C HIS A 44 -0.52 -8.21 -6.53
N ALA A 45 -0.73 -6.92 -6.84
CA ALA A 45 0.04 -5.84 -6.23
C ALA A 45 -0.19 -5.78 -4.71
N LEU A 46 -1.42 -5.99 -4.24
CA LEU A 46 -1.73 -6.02 -2.81
C LEU A 46 -1.06 -7.21 -2.10
N THR A 47 -1.12 -8.42 -2.67
CA THR A 47 -0.44 -9.60 -2.11
C THR A 47 1.07 -9.38 -2.02
N GLN A 48 1.68 -8.77 -3.04
CA GLN A 48 3.09 -8.43 -3.01
C GLN A 48 3.43 -7.37 -1.96
N ALA A 49 2.57 -6.36 -1.78
CA ALA A 49 2.75 -5.38 -0.71
C ALA A 49 2.64 -6.04 0.67
N ASN A 50 1.72 -7.00 0.84
CA ASN A 50 1.60 -7.75 2.09
C ASN A 50 2.86 -8.53 2.41
N MET A 51 3.33 -9.35 1.46
CA MET A 51 4.58 -10.11 1.61
C MET A 51 5.78 -9.20 1.89
N ALA A 52 5.82 -8.00 1.30
CA ALA A 52 6.88 -7.02 1.55
C ALA A 52 6.85 -6.48 2.98
N ALA A 53 5.66 -6.18 3.51
CA ALA A 53 5.47 -5.72 4.87
C ALA A 53 5.82 -6.82 5.88
N GLU A 54 5.35 -8.05 5.66
CA GLU A 54 5.67 -9.22 6.48
C GLU A 54 7.16 -9.52 6.48
N TRP A 55 7.81 -9.50 5.32
CA TRP A 55 9.25 -9.68 5.21
C TRP A 55 10.00 -8.58 5.95
N GLY A 56 9.64 -7.32 5.73
CA GLY A 56 10.22 -6.18 6.44
C GLY A 56 10.07 -6.33 7.96
N GLY A 57 8.89 -6.72 8.43
CA GLY A 57 8.66 -6.97 9.85
C GLY A 57 9.51 -8.09 10.41
N SER A 58 9.65 -9.21 9.69
CA SER A 58 10.50 -10.32 10.10
C SER A 58 11.99 -9.93 10.21
N VAL A 59 12.50 -9.17 9.23
CA VAL A 59 13.88 -8.68 9.22
C VAL A 59 14.11 -7.71 10.37
N LEU A 60 13.16 -6.83 10.63
CA LEU A 60 13.28 -5.86 11.71
C LEU A 60 13.26 -6.54 13.08
N ILE A 61 12.47 -7.60 13.26
CA ILE A 61 12.42 -8.37 14.51
C ILE A 61 13.71 -9.17 14.74
N ASP A 62 14.25 -9.79 13.69
CA ASP A 62 15.51 -10.54 13.78
C ASP A 62 16.71 -9.60 13.97
N SER A 63 16.63 -8.40 13.39
CA SER A 63 17.60 -7.36 13.66
C SER A 63 17.43 -6.86 15.10
N GLU A 64 18.50 -6.92 15.89
CA GLU A 64 18.59 -6.38 17.26
C GLU A 64 18.18 -4.89 17.39
N LEU A 65 17.90 -4.24 16.25
CA LEU A 65 17.34 -2.90 16.07
C LEU A 65 16.00 -2.73 16.80
N ILE A 66 15.04 -3.65 16.60
CA ILE A 66 13.74 -3.59 17.31
C ILE A 66 13.94 -3.81 18.80
N GLY A 67 14.81 -4.75 19.19
CA GLY A 67 15.11 -5.01 20.59
C GLY A 67 15.56 -3.73 21.31
N ARG A 68 16.42 -2.91 20.71
CA ARG A 68 16.87 -1.65 21.36
C ARG A 68 15.83 -0.53 21.33
N GLU A 69 15.03 -0.44 20.28
CA GLU A 69 14.07 0.65 20.10
C GLU A 69 12.75 0.40 20.84
N LEU A 70 12.35 -0.87 20.99
CA LEU A 70 11.13 -1.29 21.69
C LEU A 70 11.37 -1.86 23.10
N ALA A 71 12.58 -2.32 23.49
CA ALA A 71 12.78 -2.89 24.85
C ALA A 71 12.68 -1.86 25.96
N ASP A 72 12.71 -0.56 25.65
CA ASP A 72 12.30 0.45 26.61
C ASP A 72 10.76 0.48 26.67
N SER A 73 10.19 -0.47 27.42
CA SER A 73 8.76 -0.64 27.68
C SER A 73 8.15 0.48 28.52
N THR A 74 8.88 1.58 28.73
CA THR A 74 8.30 2.80 29.28
C THR A 74 7.16 3.28 28.38
N PRO A 75 6.04 3.71 28.97
CA PRO A 75 4.98 4.35 28.20
C PRO A 75 5.61 5.49 27.40
N ALA A 76 5.30 5.53 26.10
CA ALA A 76 5.71 6.65 25.27
C ALA A 76 5.18 7.94 25.92
N SER A 77 6.05 8.92 26.16
CA SER A 77 5.59 10.24 26.56
C SER A 77 4.61 10.75 25.51
N GLU A 78 3.51 11.33 25.98
CA GLU A 78 2.33 11.63 25.15
C GLU A 78 2.66 12.56 23.97
N ASP A 79 3.70 13.37 24.12
CA ASP A 79 4.13 14.38 23.13
C ASP A 79 5.10 13.84 22.07
N GLN A 80 5.63 12.62 22.21
CA GLN A 80 6.80 12.20 21.43
C GLN A 80 6.47 11.23 20.29
N TYR A 81 5.34 10.52 20.30
CA TYR A 81 5.01 9.55 19.25
C TYR A 81 3.68 9.86 18.57
N LEU A 82 3.69 9.83 17.22
CA LEU A 82 2.47 9.82 16.42
C LEU A 82 1.75 8.49 16.60
N ASP A 83 0.42 8.54 16.71
CA ASP A 83 -0.39 7.34 16.67
C ASP A 83 -0.22 6.65 15.31
N CYS A 84 -0.03 5.33 15.31
CA CYS A 84 0.19 4.57 14.07
C CYS A 84 -0.98 4.76 13.10
N GLU A 85 -2.21 4.93 13.60
CA GLU A 85 -3.39 5.26 12.79
C GLU A 85 -3.23 6.59 12.05
N ALA A 86 -2.74 7.64 12.73
CA ALA A 86 -2.45 8.92 12.09
C ALA A 86 -1.34 8.80 11.03
N LEU A 87 -0.37 7.92 11.25
CA LEU A 87 0.72 7.65 10.32
C LEU A 87 0.23 6.93 9.05
N SER A 88 -0.71 5.99 9.18
CA SER A 88 -1.30 5.25 8.06
C SER A 88 -2.10 6.15 7.10
N LEU A 89 -2.67 7.24 7.63
CA LEU A 89 -3.50 8.19 6.89
C LEU A 89 -2.70 9.27 6.14
N GLN A 90 -1.37 9.35 6.35
CA GLN A 90 -0.57 10.39 5.72
C GLN A 90 -0.48 10.21 4.19
N PRO A 91 -0.82 11.23 3.39
CA PRO A 91 -0.67 11.16 1.95
C PRO A 91 0.81 11.16 1.57
N THR A 92 1.25 10.14 0.84
CA THR A 92 2.66 9.96 0.43
C THR A 92 3.25 11.11 -0.36
N SER A 93 2.43 11.93 -0.99
CA SER A 93 2.88 13.14 -1.69
C SER A 93 3.59 14.11 -0.74
N SER A 94 3.26 14.11 0.54
CA SER A 94 3.95 14.91 1.57
C SER A 94 5.24 14.25 2.09
N LEU A 95 5.44 12.95 1.86
CA LEU A 95 6.59 12.18 2.33
C LEU A 95 7.80 12.17 1.37
N LEU A 96 7.60 12.57 0.11
CA LEU A 96 8.69 12.74 -0.87
C LEU A 96 9.44 14.07 -0.70
N ALA A 97 8.84 15.05 -0.02
CA ALA A 97 9.43 16.37 0.19
C ALA A 97 10.62 16.36 1.18
N SER A 98 10.75 15.33 2.01
CA SER A 98 11.84 15.17 2.98
C SER A 98 13.05 14.39 2.44
N SER A 99 12.97 13.83 1.22
CA SER A 99 14.02 12.97 0.65
C SER A 99 14.93 13.64 -0.38
N SER A 100 14.71 14.92 -0.72
CA SER A 100 15.60 15.67 -1.61
C SER A 100 16.41 16.72 -0.84
N LEU A 101 17.57 16.33 -0.32
CA LEU A 101 18.85 17.02 -0.58
C LEU A 101 19.96 16.23 0.13
N GLY A 102 20.85 15.63 -0.65
CA GLY A 102 22.11 15.11 -0.12
C GLY A 102 22.98 16.26 0.38
N SER A 103 23.41 16.19 1.64
CA SER A 103 24.67 16.78 2.07
C SER A 103 25.42 15.76 2.91
N SER A 104 26.61 15.43 2.46
CA SER A 104 27.60 14.63 3.15
C SER A 104 28.03 15.27 4.49
N SER A 105 28.22 14.40 5.50
CA SER A 105 29.04 14.58 6.71
C SER A 105 28.39 15.25 7.95
N PRO A 106 28.80 14.92 9.20
CA PRO A 106 29.30 13.65 9.77
C PRO A 106 28.40 13.13 10.92
N ARG A 107 28.72 11.92 11.40
CA ARG A 107 28.33 11.34 12.71
C ARG A 107 27.86 12.38 13.74
N SER A 108 26.56 12.57 13.83
CA SER A 108 25.89 13.17 14.98
C SER A 108 25.21 12.03 15.73
N SER A 109 25.93 11.47 16.70
CA SER A 109 25.35 10.63 17.73
C SER A 109 24.47 11.49 18.63
N SER A 110 23.25 11.81 18.17
CA SER A 110 22.18 12.27 19.04
C SER A 110 21.66 11.06 19.83
N ARG A 111 22.39 10.75 20.90
CA ARG A 111 21.91 9.96 22.04
C ARG A 111 20.89 10.79 22.81
N ARG A 112 19.64 10.81 22.35
CA ARG A 112 18.41 10.92 23.19
C ARG A 112 17.19 11.01 22.28
N GLY A 113 16.54 9.87 22.09
CA GLY A 113 15.08 9.69 21.96
C GLY A 113 14.24 10.73 21.24
N GLU A 114 14.75 11.44 20.23
CA GLU A 114 13.89 12.19 19.33
C GLU A 114 13.21 11.14 18.45
N ALA A 115 11.97 10.80 18.81
CA ALA A 115 11.13 9.92 18.03
C ALA A 115 10.93 10.58 16.67
N SER A 116 11.81 10.21 15.75
CA SER A 116 11.78 10.68 14.39
C SER A 116 10.49 10.16 13.77
N HIS A 117 9.52 11.05 13.61
CA HIS A 117 8.32 10.88 12.77
C HIS A 117 8.65 10.64 11.28
N THR A 118 9.94 10.48 10.96
CA THR A 118 10.45 10.24 9.64
C THR A 118 10.44 8.74 9.39
N TRP A 119 9.69 8.34 8.36
CA TRP A 119 9.83 7.01 7.79
C TRP A 119 11.29 6.72 7.45
N SER A 120 11.70 5.47 7.62
CA SER A 120 12.96 4.99 7.08
C SER A 120 13.01 5.22 5.55
N PRO A 121 14.21 5.28 4.96
CA PRO A 121 14.36 5.13 3.52
C PRO A 121 13.68 3.85 3.01
N ASP A 122 13.29 3.83 1.74
CA ASP A 122 12.81 2.60 1.10
C ASP A 122 13.92 1.55 1.04
N ILE A 123 13.61 0.37 1.53
CA ILE A 123 14.48 -0.81 1.46
C ILE A 123 13.92 -1.73 0.39
N ALA A 124 14.63 -1.84 -0.73
CA ALA A 124 14.22 -2.66 -1.86
C ALA A 124 14.35 -4.16 -1.52
N ILE A 125 13.29 -4.92 -1.81
CA ILE A 125 13.26 -6.39 -1.73
C ILE A 125 13.54 -6.96 -3.12
N ALA A 126 12.95 -6.35 -4.16
CA ALA A 126 13.18 -6.73 -5.55
C ALA A 126 14.34 -5.92 -6.15
N PRO A 127 15.14 -6.48 -7.08
CA PRO A 127 16.30 -5.81 -7.68
C PRO A 127 15.96 -4.51 -8.42
N ASN A 128 14.74 -4.40 -8.93
CA ASN A 128 14.24 -3.23 -9.65
C ASN A 128 13.61 -2.17 -8.72
N GLY A 129 13.60 -2.39 -7.40
CA GLY A 129 12.94 -1.51 -6.44
C GLY A 129 11.41 -1.48 -6.55
N ALA A 130 10.80 -2.33 -7.38
CA ALA A 130 9.35 -2.36 -7.56
C ALA A 130 8.62 -2.89 -6.32
N VAL A 131 9.31 -3.66 -5.48
CA VAL A 131 8.80 -4.12 -4.19
C VAL A 131 9.77 -3.66 -3.12
N SER A 132 9.28 -2.88 -2.17
CA SER A 132 10.07 -2.33 -1.07
C SER A 132 9.28 -2.33 0.23
N TYR A 133 9.97 -2.13 1.34
CA TYR A 133 9.36 -1.79 2.61
C TYR A 133 10.07 -0.60 3.25
N ARG A 134 9.38 0.04 4.17
CA ARG A 134 9.92 1.09 5.05
C ARG A 134 9.25 0.96 6.41
N TYR A 135 9.82 1.56 7.43
CA TYR A 135 9.26 1.50 8.78
C TYR A 135 9.35 2.85 9.48
N ALA A 136 8.51 3.02 10.50
CA ALA A 136 8.52 4.19 11.35
C ALA A 136 8.11 3.79 12.78
N SER A 137 8.73 4.44 13.75
CA SER A 137 8.39 4.26 15.17
C SER A 137 7.14 5.07 15.48
N CYS A 138 6.13 4.44 16.09
CA CYS A 138 4.82 5.03 16.35
C CYS A 138 4.24 4.53 17.69
N ARG A 139 3.08 5.07 18.06
CA ARG A 139 2.33 4.60 19.23
C ARG A 139 1.10 3.83 18.80
N TYR A 140 0.90 2.65 19.40
CA TYR A 140 -0.30 1.85 19.20
C TYR A 140 -0.92 1.51 20.55
N GLN A 141 -2.13 2.01 20.79
CA GLN A 141 -2.86 1.80 22.06
C GLN A 141 -2.06 2.21 23.31
N GLY A 142 -1.29 3.30 23.22
CA GLY A 142 -0.46 3.79 24.34
C GLY A 142 0.93 3.17 24.45
N TYR A 143 1.25 2.16 23.64
CA TYR A 143 2.55 1.47 23.66
C TYR A 143 3.42 1.87 22.48
N LYS A 144 4.74 1.84 22.67
CA LYS A 144 5.71 1.95 21.58
C LYS A 144 5.52 0.78 20.61
N ALA A 145 5.42 1.10 19.33
CA ALA A 145 5.25 0.15 18.25
C ALA A 145 6.10 0.57 17.05
N LEU A 146 6.28 -0.36 16.14
CA LEU A 146 6.86 -0.11 14.84
C LEU A 146 5.78 -0.34 13.79
N MET A 147 5.54 0.65 12.93
CA MET A 147 4.72 0.48 11.75
C MET A 147 5.63 0.17 10.58
N VAL A 148 5.37 -0.94 9.89
CA VAL A 148 6.05 -1.35 8.67
C VAL A 148 5.08 -1.18 7.52
N MET A 149 5.52 -0.52 6.45
CA MET A 149 4.76 -0.36 5.22
C MET A 149 5.47 -1.10 4.10
N GLY A 150 4.85 -2.17 3.60
CA GLY A 150 5.22 -2.78 2.33
C GLY A 150 4.59 -2.00 1.19
N SER A 151 5.32 -1.82 0.09
CA SER A 151 4.83 -1.09 -1.08
C SER A 151 5.23 -1.76 -2.38
N VAL A 152 4.33 -1.67 -3.36
CA VAL A 152 4.57 -2.10 -4.73
C VAL A 152 4.46 -0.91 -5.66
N ARG A 153 5.43 -0.74 -6.54
CA ARG A 153 5.60 0.43 -7.40
C ARG A 153 5.81 0.04 -8.86
N ASN A 154 5.40 0.93 -9.74
CA ASN A 154 5.77 0.93 -11.15
C ASN A 154 6.29 2.32 -11.51
N GLY A 155 7.62 2.47 -11.55
CA GLY A 155 8.28 3.76 -11.58
C GLY A 155 7.94 4.59 -10.34
N ASP A 156 7.44 5.80 -10.54
CA ASP A 156 7.05 6.71 -9.45
C ASP A 156 5.64 6.44 -8.89
N THR A 157 4.87 5.55 -9.54
CA THR A 157 3.50 5.26 -9.13
C THR A 157 3.48 4.12 -8.13
N ILE A 158 2.81 4.34 -6.99
CA ILE A 158 2.56 3.29 -6.01
C ILE A 158 1.27 2.56 -6.39
N LEU A 159 1.39 1.27 -6.70
CA LEU A 159 0.29 0.40 -7.09
C LEU A 159 -0.48 -0.14 -5.88
N ALA A 160 0.24 -0.51 -4.82
CA ALA A 160 -0.35 -1.04 -3.60
C ALA A 160 0.52 -0.76 -2.37
N ARG A 161 -0.11 -0.75 -1.20
CA ARG A 161 0.54 -0.68 0.10
C ARG A 161 -0.13 -1.61 1.08
N HIS A 162 0.65 -2.08 2.03
CA HIS A 162 0.15 -2.81 3.17
C HIS A 162 0.89 -2.36 4.43
N PHE A 163 0.15 -2.20 5.52
CA PHE A 163 0.68 -1.75 6.80
C PHE A 163 0.60 -2.87 7.83
N LEU A 164 1.70 -3.05 8.53
CA LEU A 164 1.83 -4.04 9.58
C LEU A 164 2.32 -3.31 10.83
N ILE A 165 1.59 -3.47 11.93
CA ILE A 165 2.00 -2.92 13.23
C ILE A 165 2.65 -4.03 14.05
N ILE A 166 3.88 -3.77 14.49
CA ILE A 166 4.66 -4.64 15.35
C ILE A 166 4.75 -3.98 16.71
N ARG A 167 4.30 -4.68 17.75
CA ARG A 167 4.56 -4.26 19.13
C ARG A 167 5.26 -5.35 19.91
N HIS A 168 6.06 -4.93 20.87
CA HIS A 168 6.63 -5.81 21.88
C HIS A 168 5.56 -6.05 22.95
N ALA A 169 5.16 -7.30 23.12
CA ALA A 169 4.24 -7.71 24.16
C ALA A 169 4.97 -7.78 25.52
N ALA A 170 4.21 -7.72 26.61
CA ALA A 170 4.77 -7.74 27.96
C ALA A 170 5.51 -9.05 28.31
N ASP A 171 5.22 -10.13 27.58
CA ASP A 171 5.82 -11.45 27.73
C ASP A 171 7.05 -11.68 26.82
N GLY A 172 7.51 -10.64 26.11
CA GLY A 172 8.64 -10.76 25.17
C GLY A 172 8.25 -11.30 23.79
N GLN A 173 6.96 -11.50 23.52
CA GLN A 173 6.50 -11.89 22.18
C GLN A 173 6.26 -10.66 21.28
N TYR A 174 6.34 -10.86 19.97
CA TYR A 174 5.93 -9.85 19.00
C TYR A 174 4.50 -10.15 18.55
N MET A 175 3.64 -9.13 18.60
CA MET A 175 2.29 -9.25 18.08
C MET A 175 2.13 -8.42 16.80
N TRP A 176 1.49 -9.06 15.83
CA TRP A 176 1.21 -8.54 14.50
C TRP A 176 -0.26 -8.15 14.42
N ARG A 177 -0.53 -6.98 13.85
CA ARG A 177 -1.88 -6.61 13.45
C ARG A 177 -1.83 -5.94 12.09
N ASP A 178 -2.71 -6.40 11.21
CA ASP A 178 -2.97 -5.76 9.92
C ASP A 178 -3.62 -4.40 10.19
N GLY A 179 -2.97 -3.34 9.70
CA GLY A 179 -3.35 -1.94 9.87
C GLY A 179 -4.16 -1.39 8.70
#